data_AF-A0A524K603-F1
#
_entry.id   AF-A0A524K603-F1
#
_cell.length_a   1.000
_cell.length_b   1.000
_cell.length_c   1.000
_cell.angle_alpha   90.00
_cell.angle_beta   90.00
_cell.angle_gamma   90.00
#
_symmetry.space_group_name_H-M   'P 1'
#
loop_
_entity.id
_entity.type
_entity.pdbx_description
1 polymer ?
#
loop_
_entity_poly.entity_id
_entity_poly.type
_entity_poly.pdbx_seq_one_letter_code
_entity_poly.pdbx_strand_id
1 'polypeptide(L)'
;MKKSNELDDIFGKIYETTYPALCRYVFFKVENISDMEDIVQNVYVDYYFDVICKRKSIENPEAYLIKMANHRCGAHFKKEARIITLDS
;
A
#
# COMPACT_ATOMS: atom_id res chain seq x y z
N MET A 1 -4.36 -25.59 -14.52
CA MET A 1 -4.69 -24.50 -13.59
C MET A 1 -3.45 -24.10 -12.76
N LYS A 2 -2.36 -23.61 -13.41
CA LYS A 2 -1.05 -23.36 -12.77
C LYS A 2 -0.64 -21.88 -12.67
N LYS A 3 -1.42 -20.96 -13.27
CA LYS A 3 -1.01 -19.55 -13.46
C LYS A 3 -1.28 -18.61 -12.27
N SER A 4 -2.26 -18.92 -11.42
CA SER A 4 -2.56 -18.10 -10.22
C SER A 4 -1.43 -18.21 -9.20
N ASN A 5 -1.03 -19.44 -8.86
CA ASN A 5 -0.07 -19.69 -7.78
C ASN A 5 1.28 -18.99 -7.95
N GLU A 6 1.83 -18.86 -9.16
CA GLU A 6 3.15 -18.21 -9.34
C GLU A 6 3.12 -16.72 -8.99
N LEU A 7 2.07 -16.00 -9.40
CA LEU A 7 1.92 -14.57 -9.08
C LEU A 7 1.67 -14.38 -7.58
N ASP A 8 0.89 -15.29 -7.00
CA ASP A 8 0.56 -15.28 -5.58
C ASP A 8 1.82 -15.59 -4.73
N ASP A 9 2.69 -16.50 -5.18
CA ASP A 9 3.96 -16.81 -4.52
C ASP A 9 4.96 -15.63 -4.59
N ILE A 10 5.06 -14.97 -5.74
CA ILE A 10 5.91 -13.78 -5.89
C ILE A 10 5.40 -12.66 -4.99
N PHE A 11 4.09 -12.41 -5.01
CA PHE A 11 3.46 -11.40 -4.17
C PHE A 11 3.64 -11.72 -2.69
N GLY A 12 3.42 -12.98 -2.27
CA GLY A 12 3.57 -13.43 -0.88
C GLY A 12 4.97 -13.16 -0.34
N LYS A 13 6.02 -13.47 -1.11
CA LYS A 13 7.41 -13.16 -0.73
C LYS A 13 7.66 -11.66 -0.54
N ILE A 14 7.13 -10.83 -1.44
CA ILE A 14 7.27 -9.38 -1.33
C ILE A 14 6.51 -8.87 -0.11
N TYR A 15 5.29 -9.35 0.10
CA TYR A 15 4.46 -9.00 1.26
C TYR A 15 5.19 -9.34 2.57
N GLU A 16 5.61 -10.59 2.76
CA GLU A 16 6.27 -11.03 4.00
C GLU A 16 7.53 -10.22 4.31
N THR A 17 8.32 -9.88 3.28
CA THR A 17 9.58 -9.15 3.46
C THR A 17 9.38 -7.65 3.69
N THR A 18 8.33 -7.05 3.12
CA THR A 18 8.14 -5.58 3.15
C THR A 18 7.09 -5.10 4.14
N TYR A 19 6.16 -5.98 4.57
CA TYR A 19 5.02 -5.60 5.41
C TYR A 19 5.43 -4.91 6.72
N PRO A 20 6.39 -5.44 7.51
CA PRO A 20 6.78 -4.78 8.76
C PRO A 20 7.36 -3.37 8.55
N ALA A 21 8.12 -3.16 7.48
CA ALA A 21 8.72 -1.87 7.15
C ALA A 21 7.66 -0.87 6.68
N LEU A 22 6.74 -1.31 5.82
CA LEU A 22 5.66 -0.48 5.31
C LEU A 22 4.67 -0.07 6.42
N CYS A 23 4.27 -0.99 7.30
CA CYS A 23 3.43 -0.68 8.45
C CYS A 23 4.08 0.37 9.35
N ARG A 24 5.36 0.19 9.72
CA ARG A 24 6.09 1.19 10.52
C ARG A 24 6.10 2.55 9.84
N TYR A 25 6.37 2.57 8.54
CA TYR A 25 6.41 3.80 7.75
C TYR A 25 5.08 4.56 7.76
N VAL A 26 3.98 3.85 7.52
CA VAL A 26 2.64 4.45 7.49
C VAL A 26 2.18 4.84 8.89
N PHE A 27 2.43 4.01 9.90
CA PHE A 27 2.07 4.30 11.29
C PHE A 27 2.61 5.64 11.80
N PHE A 28 3.85 6.00 11.45
CA PHE A 28 4.42 7.30 11.82
C PHE A 28 3.80 8.50 11.09
N LYS A 29 2.92 8.28 10.12
CA LYS A 29 2.28 9.34 9.33
C LYS A 29 0.82 9.55 9.71
N VAL A 30 0.12 8.52 10.18
CA VAL A 30 -1.33 8.61 10.48
C VAL A 30 -1.61 8.66 11.97
N GLU A 31 -2.82 9.07 12.33
CA GLU A 31 -3.20 9.30 13.73
C GLU A 31 -3.60 8.02 14.48
N ASN A 32 -4.09 7.01 13.77
CA ASN A 32 -4.56 5.76 14.40
C ASN A 32 -4.18 4.51 13.59
N ILE A 33 -4.27 3.37 14.26
CA ILE A 33 -3.91 2.05 13.70
C ILE A 33 -4.87 1.65 12.57
N SER A 34 -6.15 1.99 12.66
CA SER A 34 -7.14 1.65 11.63
C SER A 34 -6.80 2.28 10.28
N ASP A 35 -6.44 3.56 10.27
CA ASP A 35 -6.02 4.26 9.05
C ASP A 35 -4.71 3.67 8.49
N MET A 36 -3.81 3.23 9.38
CA MET A 36 -2.58 2.57 8.97
C MET A 36 -2.87 1.25 8.25
N GLU A 37 -3.72 0.41 8.85
CA GLU A 37 -4.13 -0.87 8.26
C GLU A 37 -4.83 -0.67 6.91
N ASP A 38 -5.76 0.29 6.84
CA ASP A 38 -6.49 0.63 5.61
C ASP A 38 -5.54 1.09 4.50
N ILE A 39 -4.59 1.99 4.80
CA ILE A 39 -3.63 2.48 3.81
C ILE A 39 -2.71 1.35 3.35
N VAL A 40 -2.16 0.56 4.27
CA VAL A 40 -1.25 -0.55 3.94
C VAL A 40 -1.96 -1.57 3.06
N GLN A 41 -3.19 -1.96 3.42
CA GLN A 41 -3.98 -2.90 2.63
C GLN A 41 -4.24 -2.37 1.22
N ASN A 42 -4.65 -1.10 1.10
CA ASN A 42 -4.86 -0.48 -0.22
C ASN A 42 -3.58 -0.44 -1.07
N VAL A 43 -2.42 -0.13 -0.46
CA VAL A 43 -1.13 -0.14 -1.16
C VAL A 43 -0.82 -1.53 -1.74
N TYR A 44 -1.01 -2.60 -0.96
CA TYR A 44 -0.75 -3.95 -1.43
C TYR A 44 -1.76 -4.44 -2.48
N VAL A 45 -3.03 -4.08 -2.35
CA VAL A 45 -4.07 -4.36 -3.36
C VAL A 45 -3.71 -3.70 -4.69
N ASP A 46 -3.39 -2.41 -4.66
CA ASP A 46 -2.94 -1.69 -5.85
C ASP A 46 -1.68 -2.32 -6.42
N TYR A 47 -0.71 -2.67 -5.57
CA TYR A 47 0.56 -3.26 -6.00
C TYR A 47 0.34 -4.60 -6.72
N TYR A 48 -0.54 -5.44 -6.19
CA TYR A 48 -0.89 -6.71 -6.83
C TYR A 48 -1.47 -6.49 -8.23
N PHE A 49 -2.49 -5.64 -8.37
CA PHE A 49 -3.14 -5.42 -9.66
C PHE A 49 -2.27 -4.65 -10.66
N ASP A 50 -1.54 -3.63 -10.21
CA ASP A 50 -0.81 -2.72 -11.09
C ASP A 50 0.62 -3.14 -11.41
N VAL A 51 1.23 -3.98 -10.57
CA VAL A 51 2.60 -4.46 -10.75
C VAL A 51 2.63 -5.95 -11.02
N ILE A 52 2.07 -6.76 -10.12
CA ILE A 52 2.17 -8.23 -10.20
C ILE A 52 1.37 -8.77 -11.39
N CYS A 53 0.07 -8.49 -11.47
CA CYS A 53 -0.78 -8.97 -12.58
C CYS A 53 -0.31 -8.43 -13.94
N LYS A 54 0.23 -7.21 -13.97
CA LYS A 54 0.76 -6.57 -15.19
C LYS A 54 2.22 -6.94 -15.48
N ARG A 55 2.86 -7.76 -14.64
CA ARG A 55 4.25 -8.21 -14.77
C ARG A 55 5.25 -7.07 -15.01
N LYS A 56 5.04 -5.93 -14.34
CA LYS A 56 5.98 -4.80 -14.43
C LYS A 56 7.30 -5.18 -13.76
N SER A 57 8.40 -4.85 -14.41
CA SER A 57 9.72 -4.97 -13.80
C SER A 57 9.90 -3.85 -12.77
N ILE A 58 10.11 -4.22 -11.51
CA ILE A 58 10.44 -3.32 -10.42
C ILE A 58 11.76 -3.79 -9.82
N GLU A 59 12.76 -2.91 -9.82
CA GLU A 59 14.08 -3.22 -9.27
C GLU A 59 14.06 -3.29 -7.73
N ASN A 60 13.34 -2.36 -7.08
CA ASN A 60 13.20 -2.32 -5.63
C ASN A 60 11.72 -2.24 -5.22
N PRO A 61 11.09 -3.38 -4.87
CA PRO A 61 9.70 -3.44 -4.43
C PRO A 61 9.41 -2.56 -3.21
N GLU A 62 10.30 -2.52 -2.22
CA GLU A 62 10.09 -1.75 -0.99
C GLU A 62 10.03 -0.24 -1.28
N ALA A 63 11.00 0.29 -2.03
CA ALA A 63 11.01 1.70 -2.41
C ALA A 63 9.75 2.09 -3.22
N TYR A 64 9.27 1.18 -4.07
CA TYR A 64 8.04 1.37 -4.83
C TYR A 64 6.81 1.42 -3.91
N LEU A 65 6.69 0.48 -2.97
CA LEU A 65 5.61 0.44 -1.98
C LEU A 65 5.61 1.70 -1.09
N ILE A 66 6.78 2.18 -0.65
CA ILE A 66 6.92 3.43 0.11
C ILE A 66 6.43 4.63 -0.70
N LYS A 67 6.73 4.68 -2.00
CA LYS A 67 6.22 5.73 -2.90
C LYS A 67 4.69 5.69 -3.01
N MET A 68 4.11 4.50 -3.15
CA MET A 68 2.65 4.31 -3.19
C MET A 68 2.00 4.73 -1.87
N ALA A 69 2.56 4.33 -0.74
CA ALA A 69 2.08 4.71 0.59
C ALA A 69 2.08 6.23 0.79
N ASN A 70 3.14 6.93 0.37
CA ASN A 70 3.17 8.39 0.44
C ASN A 70 2.03 9.05 -0.35
N HIS A 71 1.76 8.55 -1.56
CA HIS A 71 0.65 9.06 -2.36
C HIS A 71 -0.70 8.81 -1.67
N ARG A 72 -0.89 7.63 -1.08
CA ARG A 72 -2.10 7.25 -0.36
C ARG A 72 -2.30 8.06 0.93
N CYS A 73 -1.27 8.23 1.76
CA CYS A 73 -1.32 9.12 2.94
C CYS A 73 -1.71 10.55 2.54
N GLY A 74 -1.10 11.09 1.49
CA GLY A 74 -1.43 12.43 0.99
C GLY A 74 -2.87 12.58 0.51
N ALA A 75 -3.47 11.52 -0.03
CA ALA A 75 -4.89 11.50 -0.40
C ALA A 75 -5.80 11.38 0.83
N HIS A 76 -5.39 10.62 1.85
CA HIS A 76 -6.11 10.46 3.12
C HIS A 76 -6.31 11.79 3.85
N PHE A 77 -5.23 12.55 4.07
CA PHE A 77 -5.32 13.86 4.74
C PHE A 77 -6.21 14.86 3.99
N LYS A 78 -6.20 14.83 2.64
CA LYS A 78 -7.08 15.67 1.82
C LYS A 78 -8.55 15.29 1.99
N LYS A 79 -8.85 14.01 2.19
CA LYS A 79 -10.21 13.51 2.43
C LYS A 79 -10.69 13.95 3.81
N GLU A 80 -9.87 13.78 4.85
CA GLU A 80 -10.21 14.21 6.22
C GLU A 80 -10.43 15.72 6.30
N ALA A 81 -9.52 16.52 5.71
CA ALA A 81 -9.67 17.97 5.66
C ALA A 81 -10.96 18.41 4.95
N ARG A 82 -11.39 17.71 3.91
CA ARG A 82 -12.66 18.00 3.21
C ARG A 82 -13.88 17.69 4.07
N ILE A 83 -13.85 16.59 4.83
CA ILE A 83 -14.96 16.21 5.71
C ILE A 83 -15.17 17.30 6.76
N ILE A 84 -14.09 17.79 7.38
CA ILE A 84 -14.15 18.86 8.39
C ILE A 84 -14.77 20.15 7.81
N THR A 85 -14.45 20.51 6.56
CA THR A 85 -14.95 21.75 5.93
C THR A 85 -16.41 21.69 5.46
N LEU A 86 -17.01 20.52 5.31
CA LEU A 86 -18.39 20.38 4.84
C LEU A 86 -19.43 20.46 5.97
N ASP A 87 -18.98 20.31 7.22
CA ASP A 87 -19.81 20.46 8.43
C ASP A 87 -19.69 21.86 9.08
N SER A 88 -19.08 22.84 8.38
CA SER A 88 -18.90 24.23 8.85
C SER A 88 -19.76 25.24 8.12
#